data_AF-A0A932ZV48-F1
#
_entry.id   AF-A0A932ZV48-F1
#
_cell.length_a   1.000
_cell.length_b   1.000
_cell.length_c   1.000
_cell.angle_alpha   90.00
_cell.angle_beta   90.00
_cell.angle_gamma   90.00
#
_symmetry.space_group_name_H-M   'P 1'
#
loop_
_entity.id
_entity.type
_entity.pdbx_description
1 polymer ?
#
loop_
_entity_poly.entity_id
_entity_poly.type
_entity_poly.pdbx_seq_one_letter_code
_entity_poly.pdbx_strand_id
1 'polypeptide(L)' 'MTPKEKAQEVAERIEATAHTVFGLPRDERSRAAAKEMADMLAQIEAVALRKEEEPIMPACREKEGGTR' A
#
# COMPACT_ATOMS: atom_id res chain seq x y z
N MET A 1 -13.77 -11.12 -7.17
CA MET A 1 -13.93 -9.68 -6.90
C MET A 1 -12.85 -8.89 -7.62
N THR A 2 -13.25 -7.83 -8.31
CA THR A 2 -12.36 -6.90 -9.02
C THR A 2 -11.62 -5.97 -8.03
N PRO A 3 -10.48 -5.35 -8.41
CA PRO A 3 -9.80 -4.38 -7.54
C PRO A 3 -10.69 -3.23 -7.09
N LYS A 4 -11.63 -2.81 -7.95
CA LYS A 4 -12.62 -1.77 -7.67
C LYS A 4 -13.61 -2.21 -6.58
N GLU A 5 -14.10 -3.45 -6.65
CA GLU A 5 -15.00 -4.00 -5.64
C GLU A 5 -14.32 -4.11 -4.28
N LYS A 6 -13.04 -4.52 -4.24
CA LYS A 6 -12.26 -4.56 -2.99
C LYS A 6 -12.06 -3.18 -2.38
N ALA A 7 -11.72 -2.17 -3.18
CA ALA A 7 -11.55 -0.80 -2.68
C ALA A 7 -12.84 -0.25 -2.07
N GLN A 8 -13.99 -0.57 -2.69
CA GLN A 8 -15.29 -0.18 -2.16
C GLN A 8 -15.63 -0.88 -0.84
N GLU A 9 -15.39 -2.18 -0.72
CA GLU A 9 -15.57 -2.93 0.53
C GLU A 9 -14.70 -2.35 1.67
N VAL A 10 -13.43 -2.02 1.38
CA VAL A 10 -12.53 -1.40 2.35
C VAL A 10 -13.04 -0.02 2.77
N ALA A 11 -13.50 0.81 1.83
CA ALA A 11 -14.09 2.11 2.15
C ALA A 11 -15.32 1.98 3.06
N GLU A 12 -16.22 1.01 2.79
CA GLU A 12 -17.38 0.75 3.64
C GLU A 12 -16.99 0.30 5.05
N ARG A 13 -15.96 -0.54 5.18
CA ARG A 13 -15.41 -0.96 6.48
C ARG A 13 -14.79 0.19 7.25
N ILE A 14 -14.07 1.09 6.57
CA ILE A 14 -13.49 2.29 7.18
C ILE A 14 -14.61 3.20 7.72
N GLU A 15 -15.63 3.51 6.91
CA GLU A 15 -16.75 4.34 7.35
C GLU A 15 -17.49 3.71 8.54
N ALA A 16 -17.83 2.42 8.45
CA ALA A 16 -18.54 1.71 9.51
C ALA A 16 -17.74 1.67 10.82
N THR A 17 -16.43 1.46 10.73
CA THR A 17 -15.53 1.47 11.90
C THR A 17 -15.44 2.87 12.48
N ALA A 18 -15.30 3.89 11.65
CA ALA A 18 -15.16 5.26 12.11
C ALA A 18 -16.44 5.76 12.81
N HIS A 19 -17.60 5.35 12.31
CA HIS A 19 -18.87 5.58 12.98
C HIS A 19 -18.96 4.82 14.32
N THR A 20 -18.64 3.53 14.34
CA THR A 20 -18.80 2.67 15.52
C THR A 20 -17.83 3.04 16.64
N VAL A 21 -16.58 3.37 16.30
CA VAL A 21 -15.50 3.59 17.27
C VAL A 21 -15.42 5.05 17.70
N PHE A 22 -15.59 5.98 16.76
CA PHE A 22 -15.37 7.41 17.01
C PHE A 22 -16.66 8.23 16.94
N GLY A 23 -17.81 7.62 16.65
CA GLY A 23 -19.10 8.31 16.56
C GLY A 23 -19.21 9.26 15.37
N LEU A 24 -18.37 9.11 14.34
CA LEU A 24 -18.42 9.99 13.17
C LEU A 24 -19.76 9.84 12.42
N PRO A 25 -20.29 10.94 11.83
CA PRO A 25 -21.52 10.89 11.04
C PRO A 25 -21.36 10.00 9.80
N ARG A 26 -22.47 9.42 9.31
CA ARG A 26 -22.53 8.62 8.07
C ARG A 26 -23.15 9.42 6.93
N ASP A 27 -22.48 10.50 6.55
CA ASP A 27 -22.90 11.43 5.52
C ASP A 27 -22.06 11.30 4.24
N GLU A 28 -22.28 12.16 3.25
CA GLU A 28 -21.52 12.12 2.00
C GLU A 28 -20.03 12.42 2.22
N ARG A 29 -19.71 13.25 3.23
CA ARG A 29 -18.35 13.64 3.54
C ARG A 29 -17.58 12.49 4.18
N SER A 30 -18.21 11.73 5.09
CA SER A 30 -17.60 10.53 5.67
C SER A 30 -17.35 9.46 4.62
N ARG A 31 -18.29 9.26 3.68
CA ARG A 31 -18.10 8.32 2.56
C ARG A 31 -16.96 8.72 1.64
N ALA A 32 -16.85 10.01 1.30
CA ALA A 32 -15.75 10.52 0.48
C ALA A 32 -14.40 10.31 1.17
N ALA A 33 -14.30 10.68 2.46
CA ALA A 33 -13.08 10.49 3.23
C ALA A 33 -12.67 9.02 3.38
N ALA A 34 -13.63 8.12 3.61
CA ALA A 34 -13.37 6.68 3.70
C ALA A 34 -12.87 6.10 2.38
N LYS A 35 -13.40 6.59 1.25
CA LYS A 35 -12.93 6.22 -0.09
C LYS A 35 -11.49 6.69 -0.33
N GLU A 36 -11.17 7.95 -0.02
CA GLU A 36 -9.80 8.47 -0.13
C GLU A 36 -8.82 7.66 0.73
N MET A 37 -9.20 7.29 1.95
CA MET A 37 -8.39 6.42 2.80
C MET A 37 -8.19 5.02 2.20
N ALA A 38 -9.23 4.40 1.64
CA ALA A 38 -9.12 3.11 0.98
C ALA A 38 -8.16 3.17 -0.22
N ASP A 39 -8.25 4.23 -1.03
CA ASP A 39 -7.36 4.44 -2.18
C ASP A 39 -5.89 4.62 -1.73
N MET A 40 -5.64 5.37 -0.65
CA MET A 40 -4.29 5.51 -0.08
C MET A 40 -3.72 4.19 0.42
N LEU A 41 -4.52 3.38 1.12
CA LEU A 41 -4.09 2.05 1.58
C LEU A 41 -3.74 1.13 0.41
N ALA A 42 -4.56 1.13 -0.64
CA ALA A 42 -4.28 0.37 -1.85
C ALA A 42 -2.96 0.78 -2.52
N GLN A 43 -2.64 2.08 -2.53
CA GLN A 43 -1.35 2.58 -3.03
C GLN A 43 -0.18 2.12 -2.17
N ILE A 44 -0.32 2.14 -0.84
CA ILE A 44 0.73 1.68 0.09
C ILE A 44 1.03 0.18 -0.12
N GLU A 45 -0.01 -0.65 -0.23
CA GLU A 45 0.13 -2.08 -0.52
C GLU A 45 0.82 -2.32 -1.87
N ALA A 46 0.48 -1.54 -2.90
CA ALA A 46 1.10 -1.63 -4.21
C ALA A 46 2.60 -1.22 -4.21
N VAL A 47 3.00 -0.30 -3.34
CA VAL A 47 4.40 0.15 -3.19
C VAL A 47 5.23 -0.85 -2.40
N ALA A 48 4.65 -1.51 -1.39
CA ALA A 48 5.34 -2.51 -0.57
C ALA A 48 5.86 -3.71 -1.38
N LEU A 49 5.18 -4.07 -2.47
CA LEU A 49 5.54 -5.20 -3.34
C LEU A 49 6.63 -4.89 -4.38
N ARG A 50 7.08 -3.63 -4.50
CA ARG A 50 8.10 -3.24 -5.50
C ARG A 50 9.52 -3.10 -4.93
N LYS A 51 9.74 -3.44 -3.65
CA LYS A 51 11.06 -3.32 -2.99
C LYS A 51 11.83 -4.62 -2.84
N GLU A 52 11.35 -5.73 -3.40
CA GLU A 52 12.13 -6.96 -3.53
C GLU A 52 12.50 -7.22 -4.99
N GLU A 53 13.53 -6.55 -5.49
CA GLU A 53 14.49 -7.12 -6.43
C GLU A 53 15.57 -6.09 -6.74
N GLU A 54 16.66 -6.17 -5.98
CA GLU A 54 17.99 -6.31 -6.57
C GLU A 54 18.82 -7.06 -5.53
N PRO A 55 19.29 -8.29 -5.81
CA PRO A 55 20.41 -8.83 -5.05
C PRO A 55 21.53 -7.81 -5.17
N ILE A 56 21.92 -7.18 -4.05
CA ILE A 56 23.16 -6.40 -3.99
C ILE A 56 24.28 -7.45 -4.08
N MET A 57 24.52 -8.00 -5.27
CA MET A 57 25.71 -8.79 -5.52
C MET A 57 26.86 -7.78 -5.47
N PRO A 58 27.77 -7.85 -4.48
CA PRO A 58 28.97 -7.05 -4.55
C PRO A 58 29.66 -7.42 -5.86
N ALA A 59 29.96 -6.42 -6.71
CA ALA A 59 30.73 -6.65 -7.91
C ALA A 59 31.98 -7.44 -7.51
N CYS A 60 32.09 -8.69 -7.98
CA CYS A 60 33.29 -9.48 -7.81
C CYS A 60 34.42 -8.67 -8.45
N ARG A 61 35.17 -7.96 -7.62
CA ARG A 61 36.38 -7.26 -8.03
C ARG A 61 37.30 -8.34 -8.57
N GLU A 62 37.44 -8.42 -9.88
CA GLU A 62 38.54 -9.14 -10.51
C GLU A 62 39.83 -8.54 -9.95
N LYS A 63 40.32 -9.13 -8.86
CA LYS A 63 41.70 -8.99 -8.46
C LYS A 63 42.47 -10.02 -9.25
N GLU A 64 42.73 -9.73 -10.52
CA GLU A 64 43.97 -10.19 -11.11
C GLU A 64 45.09 -9.33 -10.50
N GLY A 65 45.60 -9.77 -9.34
CA GLY A 65 47.03 -9.63 -9.08
C GLY A 65 47.74 -10.36 -10.21
N GLY A 66 48.69 -9.76 -10.90
CA GLY A 66 49.95 -9.32 -10.32
C GLY A 66 51.05 -10.29 -10.75
N THR A 67 52.02 -9.76 -11.51
CA THR A 67 53.39 -10.25 -11.72
C THR A 67 53.61 -11.65 -12.33
N ARG A 68 53.98 -11.70 -13.62
CA ARG A 68 55.38 -11.80 -14.09
C ARG A 68 55.45 -11.76 -15.61
#